data_AF-A0ABC9SP63-F1
#
_entry.id   AF-A0ABC9SP63-F1
#
_cell.length_a   1.000
_cell.length_b   1.000
_cell.length_c   1.000
_cell.angle_alpha   90.00
_cell.angle_beta   90.00
_cell.angle_gamma   90.00
#
_symmetry.space_group_name_H-M   'P 1'
#
loop_
_entity.id
_entity.type
_entity.pdbx_description
1 polymer ?
#
loop_
_entity_poly.entity_id
_entity_poly.type
_entity_poly.pdbx_seq_one_letter_code
_entity_poly.pdbx_strand_id
1 'polypeptide(L)' 'MDRVKRRLRDMKTVAKREMKKQYKALQILNSEFSGFIGKLGENHSLSESENKTIESMKKYFEHTNKLFVQLEKLVS' A
#
# COMPACT_ATOMS: atom_id res chain seq x y z
N MET A 1 -33.44 22.09 -0.42
CA MET A 1 -32.59 21.10 0.28
C MET A 1 -31.94 20.07 -0.64
N ASP A 2 -32.59 19.61 -1.72
CA ASP A 2 -32.08 18.47 -2.52
C ASP A 2 -30.84 18.76 -3.38
N ARG A 3 -30.60 20.02 -3.72
CA ARG A 3 -29.39 20.43 -4.45
C ARG A 3 -28.13 20.34 -3.57
N VAL A 4 -28.25 20.69 -2.29
CA VAL A 4 -27.17 20.61 -1.30
C VAL A 4 -26.86 19.14 -0.98
N LYS A 5 -27.89 18.32 -0.75
CA LYS A 5 -27.73 16.87 -0.54
C LYS A 5 -27.05 16.18 -1.73
N ARG A 6 -27.36 16.58 -2.97
CA ARG A 6 -26.67 16.07 -4.18
C ARG A 6 -25.18 16.45 -4.18
N ARG A 7 -24.84 17.72 -4.01
CA ARG A 7 -23.44 18.18 -3.97
C ARG A 7 -22.62 17.45 -2.89
N LEU A 8 -23.18 17.25 -1.71
CA LEU A 8 -22.50 16.51 -0.64
C LEU A 8 -22.25 15.03 -1.00
N ARG A 9 -23.17 14.38 -1.72
CA ARG A 9 -22.96 13.03 -2.24
C ARG A 9 -21.86 13.00 -3.28
N ASP A 10 -21.84 13.96 -4.21
CA ASP A 10 -20.82 14.05 -5.26
C ASP A 10 -19.43 14.26 -4.66
N MET A 11 -19.30 15.15 -3.67
CA MET A 11 -18.06 15.36 -2.93
C MET A 11 -17.56 14.09 -2.24
N LYS A 12 -18.46 13.32 -1.59
CA LYS A 12 -18.11 12.04 -0.97
C LYS A 12 -17.63 11.02 -2.00
N THR A 13 -18.26 10.97 -3.17
CA THR A 13 -17.84 10.07 -4.26
C THR A 13 -16.47 10.44 -4.82
N VAL A 14 -16.20 11.74 -4.99
CA VAL A 14 -14.87 12.22 -5.43
C VAL A 14 -13.80 11.86 -4.40
N ALA A 15 -14.06 12.12 -3.12
CA ALA A 15 -13.13 11.75 -2.05
C ALA A 15 -12.85 10.24 -1.99
N LYS A 16 -13.90 9.41 -2.14
CA LYS A 16 -13.79 7.95 -2.20
C LYS A 16 -12.90 7.48 -3.36
N ARG A 17 -13.09 8.06 -4.55
CA ARG A 17 -12.24 7.77 -5.73
C ARG A 17 -10.79 8.16 -5.51
N GLU A 18 -10.54 9.29 -4.86
CA GLU A 18 -9.19 9.76 -4.60
C GLU A 18 -8.47 8.87 -3.58
N MET A 19 -9.14 8.51 -2.48
CA MET A 19 -8.61 7.54 -1.51
C MET A 19 -8.25 6.21 -2.16
N LYS A 20 -9.12 5.69 -3.05
CA LYS A 20 -8.85 4.46 -3.80
C LYS A 20 -7.57 4.55 -4.64
N LYS A 21 -7.34 5.68 -5.32
CA LYS A 21 -6.10 5.89 -6.08
C LYS A 21 -4.87 5.92 -5.17
N GLN A 22 -4.96 6.58 -4.02
CA GLN A 22 -3.86 6.66 -3.06
C GLN A 22 -3.49 5.29 -2.51
N TYR A 23 -4.47 4.45 -2.12
CA TYR A 23 -4.18 3.09 -1.66
C TYR A 23 -3.53 2.23 -2.75
N LYS A 24 -3.97 2.38 -4.01
CA LYS A 24 -3.34 1.67 -5.13
C LYS A 24 -1.89 2.13 -5.36
N ALA A 25 -1.62 3.43 -5.26
CA ALA A 25 -0.26 3.97 -5.36
C ALA A 25 0.64 3.43 -4.23
N LEU A 26 0.12 3.33 -3.01
CA LEU A 26 0.84 2.75 -1.88
C LEU A 26 1.12 1.25 -2.05
N GLN A 27 0.18 0.47 -2.61
CA GLN A 27 0.41 -0.94 -2.97
C GLN A 27 1.57 -1.08 -3.96
N ILE A 28 1.59 -0.26 -5.02
CA ILE A 28 2.67 -0.27 -6.02
C ILE A 28 4.00 0.05 -5.35
N LEU A 29 4.08 1.14 -4.58
CA LEU A 29 5.30 1.56 -3.91
C LEU A 29 5.83 0.48 -2.95
N ASN A 30 4.94 -0.14 -2.18
CA ASN A 30 5.28 -1.23 -1.27
C ASN A 30 5.82 -2.47 -2.02
N SER A 31 5.22 -2.79 -3.18
CA SER A 31 5.70 -3.87 -4.04
C SER A 31 7.10 -3.58 -4.61
N GLU A 32 7.34 -2.35 -5.07
CA GLU A 32 8.67 -1.94 -5.58
C GLU A 32 9.75 -2.03 -4.49
N PHE A 33 9.47 -1.53 -3.28
CA PHE A 33 10.39 -1.65 -2.15
C PHE A 33 10.65 -3.10 -1.76
N SER A 34 9.61 -3.95 -1.73
CA SER A 34 9.77 -5.37 -1.47
C SER A 34 10.66 -6.04 -2.52
N GLY A 35 10.49 -5.70 -3.79
CA GLY A 35 11.34 -6.20 -4.87
C GLY A 35 12.79 -5.72 -4.77
N PHE A 36 13.00 -4.45 -4.42
CA PHE A 36 14.34 -3.90 -4.16
C PHE A 36 15.06 -4.62 -3.02
N ILE A 37 14.40 -4.80 -1.87
CA ILE A 37 14.96 -5.50 -0.71
C ILE A 37 15.25 -6.98 -1.02
N GLY A 38 14.39 -7.64 -1.81
CA GLY A 38 14.64 -9.00 -2.30
C GLY A 38 15.94 -9.09 -3.10
N LYS A 39 16.11 -8.21 -4.10
CA LYS A 39 17.34 -8.14 -4.92
C LYS A 39 18.57 -7.80 -4.11
N LEU A 40 18.45 -6.97 -3.06
CA LEU A 40 19.56 -6.64 -2.18
C LEU A 40 20.03 -7.87 -1.39
N GLY A 41 19.10 -8.73 -0.97
CA GLY A 41 19.40 -10.01 -0.32
C GLY A 41 20.06 -11.05 -1.24
N GLU A 42 19.73 -11.04 -2.52
CA GLU A 42 20.23 -12.02 -3.50
C GLU A 42 21.61 -11.66 -4.07
N ASN A 43 21.91 -10.36 -4.22
CA ASN A 43 23.09 -9.89 -4.94
C ASN A 43 24.29 -9.52 -4.06
N HIS A 44 24.15 -9.57 -2.74
CA HIS A 44 25.21 -9.16 -1.81
C HIS A 44 25.46 -10.23 -0.74
N SER A 45 26.73 -10.42 -0.37
CA SER A 45 27.07 -11.20 0.82
C SER A 45 26.72 -10.41 2.06
N LEU A 46 25.55 -10.71 2.61
CA LEU A 46 25.04 -10.09 3.82
C LEU A 46 25.43 -10.89 5.06
N SER A 47 25.64 -10.19 6.16
CA SER A 47 25.74 -10.79 7.48
C SER A 47 24.44 -11.49 7.89
N GLU A 48 24.51 -12.39 8.87
CA GLU A 48 23.32 -13.05 9.41
C GLU A 48 22.30 -12.04 9.97
N SER A 49 22.76 -10.96 10.60
CA SER A 49 21.91 -9.87 11.10
C SER A 49 21.20 -9.11 9.99
N GLU A 50 21.88 -8.84 8.88
CA GLU A 50 21.28 -8.17 7.72
C GLU A 50 20.25 -9.07 7.04
N ASN A 51 20.53 -10.37 6.91
CA ASN A 51 19.57 -11.35 6.40
C ASN A 51 18.30 -11.41 7.27
N LYS A 52 18.44 -11.44 8.60
CA LYS A 52 17.28 -11.39 9.52
C LYS A 52 16.48 -10.10 9.37
N THR A 53 17.15 -8.99 9.12
CA THR A 53 16.51 -7.68 8.87
C THR A 53 15.72 -7.72 7.57
N ILE A 54 16.30 -8.22 6.48
CA ILE A 54 15.63 -8.39 5.18
C ILE A 54 14.39 -9.27 5.29
N GLU A 55 14.48 -10.42 5.98
CA GLU A 55 13.33 -11.29 6.17
C GLU A 55 12.21 -10.63 6.99
N SER A 56 12.58 -9.82 7.98
CA SER A 56 11.62 -9.01 8.74
C SER A 56 10.95 -7.96 7.86
N MET A 57 11.71 -7.28 6.99
CA MET A 57 11.18 -6.31 6.03
C MET A 57 10.24 -6.96 5.01
N LYS A 58 10.57 -8.14 4.48
CA LYS A 58 9.69 -8.89 3.57
C LYS A 58 8.33 -9.17 4.22
N LYS A 59 8.32 -9.67 5.46
CA LYS A 59 7.08 -9.90 6.23
C LYS A 59 6.30 -8.61 6.46
N TYR A 60 7.00 -7.52 6.76
CA TYR A 60 6.39 -6.19 6.92
C TYR A 60 5.71 -5.73 5.63
N PHE A 61 6.37 -5.84 4.48
CA PHE A 61 5.79 -5.47 3.19
C PHE A 61 4.60 -6.35 2.83
N GLU A 62 4.64 -7.65 3.09
CA GLU A 62 3.52 -8.55 2.85
C GLU A 62 2.29 -8.15 3.69
N HIS A 63 2.50 -7.86 4.98
CA HIS A 63 1.45 -7.41 5.88
C HIS A 63 0.86 -6.06 5.43
N THR A 64 1.73 -5.11 5.11
CA THR A 64 1.35 -3.77 4.68
C THR A 64 0.55 -3.79 3.37
N ASN A 65 0.92 -4.67 2.42
CA ASN A 65 0.16 -4.85 1.19
C ASN A 65 -1.27 -5.36 1.46
N LYS A 66 -1.42 -6.34 2.36
CA LYS A 66 -2.75 -6.85 2.77
C LYS A 66 -3.61 -5.72 3.37
N LEU A 67 -3.02 -4.85 4.18
CA LEU A 67 -3.70 -3.69 4.75
C LEU A 67 -4.20 -2.72 3.67
N PHE A 68 -3.37 -2.37 2.68
CA PHE A 68 -3.81 -1.48 1.60
C PHE A 68 -4.93 -2.09 0.74
N VAL A 69 -4.90 -3.41 0.48
CA VAL A 69 -5.99 -4.10 -0.22
C VAL A 69 -7.29 -4.06 0.60
N GLN A 70 -7.22 -4.21 1.92
CA GLN A 70 -8.39 -4.09 2.79
C GLN A 70 -8.94 -2.66 2.81
N LEU A 71 -8.07 -1.66 2.92
CA LEU A 71 -8.47 -0.25 2.86
C LEU A 71 -9.12 0.10 1.51
N GLU A 72 -8.57 -0.40 0.40
CA GLU A 72 -9.16 -0.23 -0.93
C GLU A 72 -10.58 -0.82 -1.03
N LYS A 73 -10.81 -1.99 -0.41
CA LYS A 73 -12.15 -2.62 -0.35
C LYS A 73 -13.14 -1.81 0.48
N LEU A 74 -12.71 -1.24 1.60
CA LEU A 74 -13.56 -0.39 2.46
C LEU A 74 -13.99 0.89 1.75
N VAL A 75 -13.14 1.41 0.86
CA VAL A 75 -13.42 2.60 0.03
C VAL A 75 -13.84 2.25 -1.39
N SER A 76 -14.24 1.01 -1.69
CA SER A 76 -14.86 0.62 -2.98
C SER A 76 -16.38 0.62 -2.84
#